data_AF-A0A8J6P3W6-F1
#
_entry.id   AF-A0A8J6P3W6-F1
#
_cell.length_a   1.000
_cell.length_b   1.000
_cell.length_c   1.000
_cell.angle_alpha   90.00
_cell.angle_beta   90.00
_cell.angle_gamma   90.00
#
_symmetry.space_group_name_H-M   'P 1'
#
loop_
_entity.id
_entity.type
_entity.pdbx_description
1 polymer ?
#
loop_
_entity_poly.entity_id
_entity_poly.type
_entity_poly.pdbx_seq_one_letter_code
_entity_poly.pdbx_strand_id
1 'polypeptide(L)'
;MRLLNTKSVLKQEITPEEIKALITTFPLKDPGIVHAHLDGIAYFEEDTIVCEGDLIIEGNFDMYESGICNLIVTGDLIVNGTLEHFDDPSTLILVGNNLKVENLITAGTLIVCGNVEIENALIGDYNDYSATIYGNVQAAFFYPEEHFFEIQGEIRFDRAYGNTWRVNNKENNIQFMSNFEAYKVLQEDLLSECQPVEIINELSEKDIFFERINTQNLYKRLRAKQSIFKN
;
A
#
# COMPACT_ATOMS: atom_id res chain seq x y z
N MET A 1 3.16 0.62 20.43
CA MET A 1 3.16 2.10 20.31
C MET A 1 1.80 2.64 20.73
N ARG A 2 1.67 3.84 21.29
CA ARG A 2 0.35 4.45 21.59
C ARG A 2 0.10 5.59 20.60
N LEU A 3 -0.88 5.42 19.72
CA LEU A 3 -1.37 6.50 18.87
C LEU A 3 -2.08 7.54 19.74
N LEU A 4 -1.83 8.82 19.46
CA LEU A 4 -2.46 9.94 20.18
C LEU A 4 -3.75 10.34 19.47
N ASN A 5 -4.72 10.85 20.23
CA ASN A 5 -6.02 11.35 19.71
C ASN A 5 -6.85 10.29 18.96
N THR A 6 -6.66 9.01 19.30
CA THR A 6 -7.43 7.91 18.71
C THR A 6 -8.44 7.32 19.68
N LYS A 7 -9.54 6.81 19.14
CA LYS A 7 -10.53 5.97 19.84
C LYS A 7 -10.40 4.52 19.39
N SER A 8 -10.57 3.59 20.33
CA SER A 8 -10.48 2.15 20.12
C SER A 8 -11.84 1.46 20.28
N VAL A 9 -12.13 0.52 19.39
CA VAL A 9 -13.32 -0.33 19.50
C VAL A 9 -13.16 -1.34 20.62
N LEU A 10 -11.99 -1.98 20.76
CA LEU A 10 -11.74 -2.94 21.85
C LEU A 10 -11.85 -2.30 23.24
N LYS A 11 -11.50 -1.01 23.37
CA LYS A 11 -11.65 -0.23 24.60
C LYS A 11 -13.03 0.40 24.75
N GLN A 12 -13.94 0.19 23.81
CA GLN A 12 -15.30 0.75 23.80
C GLN A 12 -15.32 2.28 23.83
N GLU A 13 -14.30 2.92 23.24
CA GLU A 13 -14.21 4.39 23.11
C GLU A 13 -14.98 4.89 21.87
N ILE A 14 -15.29 3.99 20.93
CA ILE A 14 -16.13 4.19 19.75
C ILE A 14 -16.79 2.85 19.37
N THR A 15 -18.02 2.88 18.84
CA THR A 15 -18.72 1.67 18.38
C THR A 15 -18.65 1.50 16.85
N PRO A 16 -18.76 0.27 16.31
CA PRO A 16 -18.83 0.05 14.86
C PRO A 16 -19.93 0.86 14.16
N GLU A 17 -21.08 1.10 14.80
CA GLU A 17 -22.16 1.93 14.27
C GLU A 17 -21.76 3.41 14.15
N GLU A 18 -21.05 3.94 15.14
CA GLU A 18 -20.50 5.30 15.09
C GLU A 18 -19.48 5.43 13.96
N ILE A 19 -18.67 4.39 13.74
CA ILE A 19 -17.72 4.34 12.62
C ILE A 19 -18.47 4.29 11.28
N LYS A 20 -19.49 3.44 11.14
CA LYS A 20 -20.34 3.39 9.92
C LYS A 20 -20.97 4.74 9.62
N ALA A 21 -21.49 5.43 10.65
CA ALA A 21 -22.02 6.78 10.49
C ALA A 21 -20.93 7.77 10.02
N LEU A 22 -19.73 7.69 10.61
CA LEU A 22 -18.58 8.51 10.22
C LEU A 22 -18.18 8.29 8.75
N ILE A 23 -18.15 7.04 8.29
CA ILE A 23 -17.77 6.68 6.90
C ILE A 23 -18.69 7.33 5.86
N THR A 24 -19.95 7.60 6.19
CA THR A 24 -20.89 8.28 5.27
C THR A 24 -20.47 9.71 4.91
N THR A 25 -19.54 10.30 5.66
CA THR A 25 -18.99 11.63 5.40
C THR A 25 -17.87 11.65 4.36
N PHE A 26 -17.31 10.48 4.02
CA PHE A 26 -16.22 10.33 3.05
C PHE A 26 -16.80 10.22 1.63
N PRO A 27 -16.09 10.73 0.61
CA PRO A 27 -16.53 10.66 -0.80
C PRO A 27 -16.27 9.27 -1.43
N LEU A 28 -16.66 8.19 -0.75
CA LEU A 28 -16.40 6.82 -1.23
C LEU A 28 -17.37 6.43 -2.36
N LYS A 29 -16.82 5.93 -3.47
CA LYS A 29 -17.58 5.26 -4.54
C LYS A 29 -18.29 4.01 -4.04
N ASP A 30 -17.61 3.22 -3.22
CA ASP A 30 -18.13 2.00 -2.61
C ASP A 30 -17.82 1.96 -1.10
N PRO A 31 -18.72 2.44 -0.24
CA PRO A 31 -18.56 2.29 1.22
C PRO A 31 -18.75 0.84 1.69
N GLY A 32 -19.27 -0.06 0.84
CA GLY A 32 -19.54 -1.45 1.17
C GLY A 32 -18.29 -2.23 1.57
N ILE A 33 -17.14 -1.93 0.95
CA ILE A 33 -15.87 -2.55 1.33
C ILE A 33 -15.48 -2.23 2.77
N VAL A 34 -15.69 -0.98 3.21
CA VAL A 34 -15.39 -0.58 4.59
C VAL A 34 -16.37 -1.23 5.56
N HIS A 35 -17.65 -1.29 5.21
CA HIS A 35 -18.64 -2.00 6.02
C HIS A 35 -18.30 -3.49 6.19
N ALA A 36 -17.80 -4.16 5.15
CA ALA A 36 -17.39 -5.56 5.23
C ALA A 36 -16.23 -5.77 6.23
N HIS A 37 -15.24 -4.88 6.24
CA HIS A 37 -14.18 -4.88 7.26
C HIS A 37 -14.72 -4.69 8.67
N LEU A 38 -15.65 -3.74 8.87
CA LEU A 38 -16.25 -3.49 10.19
C LEU A 38 -17.13 -4.64 10.67
N ASP A 39 -17.87 -5.28 9.77
CA ASP A 39 -18.68 -6.46 10.07
C ASP A 39 -17.80 -7.67 10.43
N GLY A 40 -16.55 -7.68 9.94
CA GLY A 40 -15.53 -8.68 10.23
C GLY A 40 -14.89 -8.57 11.63
N ILE A 41 -14.98 -7.41 12.31
CA ILE A 41 -14.28 -7.15 13.58
C ILE A 41 -14.55 -8.23 14.63
N ALA A 42 -15.77 -8.78 14.67
CA ALA A 42 -16.14 -9.79 15.66
C ALA A 42 -15.36 -11.12 15.54
N TYR A 43 -14.63 -11.32 14.44
CA TYR A 43 -13.85 -12.54 14.17
C TYR A 43 -12.35 -12.38 14.43
N PHE A 44 -11.89 -11.16 14.75
CA PHE A 44 -10.48 -10.84 14.93
C PHE A 44 -10.20 -10.38 16.36
N GLU A 45 -8.99 -10.66 16.86
CA GLU A 45 -8.56 -10.21 18.20
C GLU A 45 -7.95 -8.79 18.13
N GLU A 46 -7.63 -8.33 16.93
CA GLU A 46 -7.04 -7.04 16.61
C GLU A 46 -8.05 -5.89 16.66
N ASP A 47 -7.54 -4.68 16.96
CA ASP A 47 -8.37 -3.52 17.21
C ASP A 47 -8.74 -2.76 15.93
N THR A 48 -9.85 -2.03 16.03
CA THR A 48 -10.20 -0.96 15.10
C THR A 48 -9.97 0.38 15.77
N ILE A 49 -9.08 1.17 15.16
CA ILE A 49 -8.65 2.47 15.66
C ILE A 49 -9.18 3.58 14.75
N VAL A 50 -9.76 4.61 15.36
CA VAL A 50 -10.25 5.79 14.67
C VAL A 50 -9.56 7.05 15.19
N CYS A 51 -9.04 7.88 14.29
CA CYS A 51 -8.53 9.21 14.56
C CYS A 51 -9.44 10.25 13.90
N GLU A 52 -10.13 11.05 14.71
CA GLU A 52 -10.87 12.23 14.22
C GLU A 52 -9.89 13.41 14.11
N GLY A 53 -9.54 13.77 12.88
CA GLY A 53 -8.51 14.76 12.55
C GLY A 53 -7.27 14.10 11.97
N ASP A 54 -6.14 14.79 12.11
CA ASP A 54 -4.85 14.36 11.54
C ASP A 54 -4.12 13.41 12.50
N LEU A 55 -3.45 12.41 11.93
CA LEU A 55 -2.64 11.44 12.67
C LEU A 55 -1.19 11.49 12.18
N ILE A 56 -0.26 11.72 13.10
CA ILE A 56 1.18 11.67 12.86
C ILE A 56 1.77 10.50 13.63
N ILE A 57 2.51 9.65 12.94
CA ILE A 57 3.21 8.50 13.49
C ILE A 57 4.71 8.65 13.25
N GLU A 58 5.48 8.64 14.33
CA GLU A 58 6.94 8.73 14.26
C GLU A 58 7.55 7.34 14.10
N GLY A 59 8.35 7.15 13.05
CA GLY A 59 9.01 5.88 12.74
C GLY A 59 8.15 4.92 11.91
N ASN A 60 8.54 3.64 11.91
CA ASN A 60 7.81 2.60 11.19
C ASN A 60 6.50 2.27 11.91
N PHE A 61 5.44 2.02 11.13
CA PHE A 61 4.14 1.58 11.62
C PHE A 61 3.72 0.30 10.91
N ASP A 62 3.85 -0.79 11.65
CA ASP A 62 3.36 -2.11 11.27
C ASP A 62 2.03 -2.34 12.00
N MET A 63 0.95 -2.51 11.25
CA MET A 63 -0.39 -2.70 11.81
C MET A 63 -0.54 -4.03 12.56
N TYR A 64 0.11 -5.10 12.10
CA TYR A 64 0.07 -6.42 12.73
C TYR A 64 0.80 -6.40 14.07
N GLU A 65 2.03 -5.88 14.11
CA GLU A 65 2.78 -5.73 15.37
C GLU A 65 2.08 -4.78 16.35
N SER A 66 1.25 -3.86 15.84
CA SER A 66 0.46 -2.94 16.66
C SER A 66 -0.87 -3.54 17.14
N GLY A 67 -1.26 -4.73 16.66
CA GLY A 67 -2.54 -5.37 16.96
C GLY A 67 -3.73 -4.57 16.44
N ILE A 68 -3.61 -3.97 15.26
CA ILE A 68 -4.66 -3.13 14.64
C ILE A 68 -5.02 -3.75 13.30
N CYS A 69 -6.29 -4.10 13.09
CA CYS A 69 -6.80 -4.56 11.80
C CYS A 69 -7.35 -3.40 10.96
N ASN A 70 -7.96 -2.40 11.59
CA ASN A 70 -8.55 -1.27 10.88
C ASN A 70 -8.01 0.05 11.44
N LEU A 71 -7.47 0.90 10.57
CA LEU A 71 -7.11 2.28 10.89
C LEU A 71 -7.91 3.26 10.04
N ILE A 72 -8.71 4.10 10.70
CA ILE A 72 -9.54 5.12 10.05
C ILE A 72 -9.08 6.50 10.54
N VAL A 73 -8.66 7.36 9.62
CA VAL A 73 -8.19 8.72 9.90
C VAL A 73 -9.05 9.68 9.09
N THR A 74 -9.77 10.60 9.74
CA THR A 74 -10.67 11.52 9.01
C THR A 74 -9.92 12.68 8.35
N GLY A 75 -8.71 12.98 8.83
CA GLY A 75 -7.83 14.02 8.29
C GLY A 75 -6.67 13.43 7.48
N ASP A 76 -5.50 14.06 7.60
CA ASP A 76 -4.25 13.60 7.00
C ASP A 76 -3.60 12.48 7.84
N LEU A 77 -2.99 11.49 7.19
CA LEU A 77 -2.14 10.49 7.83
C LEU A 77 -0.69 10.71 7.40
N ILE A 78 0.18 10.97 8.38
CA ILE A 78 1.63 11.13 8.17
C ILE A 78 2.36 10.04 8.94
N VAL A 79 3.19 9.25 8.26
CA VAL A 79 4.06 8.25 8.90
C VAL A 79 5.51 8.53 8.52
N ASN A 80 6.34 8.93 9.48
CA ASN A 80 7.75 9.27 9.28
C ASN A 80 8.65 8.01 9.22
N GLY A 81 8.23 7.04 8.40
CA GLY A 81 8.86 5.74 8.22
C GLY A 81 8.04 4.84 7.29
N THR A 82 8.22 3.53 7.45
CA THR A 82 7.49 2.53 6.66
C THR A 82 6.13 2.25 7.27
N LEU A 83 5.06 2.46 6.49
CA LEU A 83 3.70 2.02 6.78
C LEU A 83 3.45 0.65 6.15
N GLU A 84 2.99 -0.31 6.94
CA GLU A 84 2.72 -1.68 6.50
C GLU A 84 1.39 -2.21 7.05
N HIS A 85 0.61 -2.84 6.17
CA HIS A 85 -0.67 -3.48 6.49
C HIS A 85 -0.91 -4.68 5.57
N PHE A 86 -1.77 -5.62 5.99
CA PHE A 86 -1.70 -7.04 5.65
C PHE A 86 -3.01 -7.59 5.06
N ASP A 87 -2.91 -8.73 4.38
CA ASP A 87 -4.04 -9.48 3.84
C ASP A 87 -4.62 -10.50 4.86
N ASP A 88 -3.77 -11.05 5.74
CA ASP A 88 -4.15 -11.97 6.81
C ASP A 88 -3.49 -11.60 8.17
N PRO A 89 -4.25 -11.11 9.17
CA PRO A 89 -5.68 -10.81 9.10
C PRO A 89 -5.95 -9.67 8.10
N SER A 90 -7.14 -9.67 7.50
CA SER A 90 -7.53 -8.65 6.53
C SER A 90 -7.51 -7.26 7.19
N THR A 91 -6.62 -6.39 6.71
CA THR A 91 -6.52 -5.03 7.23
C THR A 91 -7.16 -3.98 6.32
N LEU A 92 -7.60 -2.88 6.94
CA LEU A 92 -8.07 -1.67 6.27
C LEU A 92 -7.30 -0.44 6.76
N ILE A 93 -6.86 0.38 5.83
CA ILE A 93 -6.51 1.78 6.08
C ILE A 93 -7.45 2.68 5.29
N LEU A 94 -8.17 3.58 5.97
CA LEU A 94 -8.98 4.63 5.37
C LEU A 94 -8.48 6.01 5.81
N VAL A 95 -8.07 6.84 4.85
CA VAL A 95 -7.60 8.21 5.07
C VAL A 95 -8.53 9.21 4.37
N GLY A 96 -9.09 10.14 5.15
CA GLY A 96 -10.10 11.09 4.69
C GLY A 96 -9.54 12.24 3.85
N ASN A 97 -8.27 12.60 4.08
CA ASN A 97 -7.55 13.57 3.26
C ASN A 97 -6.29 12.90 2.67
N ASN A 98 -5.09 13.44 2.95
CA ASN A 98 -3.86 13.03 2.30
C ASN A 98 -3.08 12.00 3.12
N LEU A 99 -2.36 11.12 2.43
CA LEU A 99 -1.41 10.19 3.03
C LEU A 99 0.00 10.63 2.65
N LYS A 100 0.87 10.82 3.66
CA LYS A 100 2.29 11.05 3.45
C LYS A 100 3.11 10.03 4.23
N VAL A 101 3.95 9.24 3.55
CA VAL A 101 4.81 8.27 4.22
C VAL A 101 6.18 8.15 3.54
N GLU A 102 7.18 7.64 4.26
CA GLU A 102 8.49 7.36 3.65
C GLU A 102 8.40 6.17 2.69
N ASN A 103 7.84 5.05 3.18
CA ASN A 103 7.59 3.84 2.41
C ASN A 103 6.19 3.30 2.73
N LEU A 104 5.53 2.69 1.74
CA LEU A 104 4.26 1.99 1.91
C LEU A 104 4.37 0.58 1.36
N ILE A 105 4.08 -0.42 2.19
CA ILE A 105 3.88 -1.81 1.79
C ILE A 105 2.39 -2.12 2.02
N THR A 106 1.65 -2.37 0.94
CA THR A 106 0.19 -2.56 0.97
C THR A 106 -0.21 -3.95 0.51
N ALA A 107 -0.71 -4.77 1.44
CA ALA A 107 -1.34 -6.05 1.14
C ALA A 107 -2.84 -6.08 1.43
N GLY A 108 -3.30 -5.29 2.42
CA GLY A 108 -4.71 -5.14 2.77
C GLY A 108 -5.46 -4.12 1.90
N THR A 109 -6.64 -3.71 2.35
CA THR A 109 -7.43 -2.67 1.68
C THR A 109 -6.91 -1.28 2.05
N LEU A 110 -6.51 -0.49 1.06
CA LEU A 110 -6.10 0.90 1.26
C LEU A 110 -7.08 1.84 0.56
N ILE A 111 -7.58 2.84 1.25
CA ILE A 111 -8.43 3.88 0.68
C ILE A 111 -7.92 5.24 1.12
N VAL A 112 -7.58 6.10 0.14
CA VAL A 112 -7.15 7.48 0.39
C VAL A 112 -8.01 8.43 -0.44
N CYS A 113 -8.78 9.28 0.23
CA CYS A 113 -9.69 10.23 -0.41
C CYS A 113 -8.98 11.46 -1.02
N GLY A 114 -7.75 11.75 -0.57
CA GLY A 114 -6.91 12.83 -1.08
C GLY A 114 -5.68 12.33 -1.83
N ASN A 115 -4.59 13.09 -1.75
CA ASN A 115 -3.33 12.77 -2.41
C ASN A 115 -2.48 11.79 -1.60
N VAL A 116 -1.62 11.04 -2.29
CA VAL A 116 -0.63 10.15 -1.69
C VAL A 116 0.77 10.61 -2.09
N GLU A 117 1.58 10.96 -1.10
CA GLU A 117 2.98 11.31 -1.24
C GLU A 117 3.85 10.26 -0.56
N ILE A 118 4.59 9.50 -1.36
CA ILE A 118 5.55 8.51 -0.87
C ILE A 118 6.96 9.02 -1.17
N GLU A 119 7.79 9.18 -0.13
CA GLU A 119 9.12 9.75 -0.34
C GLU A 119 10.05 8.79 -1.09
N ASN A 120 9.93 7.49 -0.82
CA ASN A 120 10.80 6.47 -1.39
C ASN A 120 10.03 5.39 -2.16
N ALA A 121 9.37 4.43 -1.50
CA ALA A 121 8.82 3.25 -2.18
C ALA A 121 7.34 2.98 -1.89
N LEU A 122 6.54 2.82 -2.95
CA LEU A 122 5.17 2.30 -2.93
C LEU A 122 5.15 0.86 -3.45
N ILE A 123 4.90 -0.09 -2.56
CA ILE A 123 4.95 -1.52 -2.84
C ILE A 123 3.57 -2.14 -2.62
N GLY A 124 3.06 -2.81 -3.65
CA GLY A 124 1.96 -3.74 -3.52
C GLY A 124 2.46 -5.11 -3.10
N ASP A 125 1.68 -5.82 -2.29
CA ASP A 125 1.94 -7.20 -1.89
C ASP A 125 0.64 -7.99 -2.01
N TYR A 126 0.69 -9.12 -2.73
CA TYR A 126 -0.42 -10.06 -2.86
C TYR A 126 -1.68 -9.50 -3.56
N ASN A 127 -2.64 -10.37 -3.89
CA ASN A 127 -3.67 -10.07 -4.90
C ASN A 127 -5.12 -10.08 -4.41
N ASP A 128 -5.36 -10.23 -3.11
CA ASP A 128 -6.71 -10.41 -2.57
C ASP A 128 -7.42 -9.08 -2.26
N TYR A 129 -6.65 -8.00 -2.09
CA TYR A 129 -7.17 -6.65 -1.85
C TYR A 129 -6.60 -5.64 -2.85
N SER A 130 -7.00 -4.37 -2.68
CA SER A 130 -6.58 -3.28 -3.54
C SER A 130 -6.39 -1.97 -2.79
N ALA A 131 -5.65 -1.08 -3.43
CA ALA A 131 -5.51 0.32 -3.06
C ALA A 131 -6.37 1.21 -3.97
N THR A 132 -7.24 2.03 -3.39
CA THR A 132 -8.07 3.02 -4.09
C THR A 132 -7.69 4.42 -3.64
N ILE A 133 -7.19 5.23 -4.57
CA ILE A 133 -6.70 6.57 -4.31
C ILE A 133 -7.45 7.56 -5.20
N TYR A 134 -8.12 8.53 -4.58
CA TYR A 134 -8.98 9.49 -5.29
C TYR A 134 -8.20 10.71 -5.79
N GLY A 135 -7.07 11.05 -5.15
CA GLY A 135 -6.20 12.15 -5.56
C GLY A 135 -5.00 11.71 -6.39
N ASN A 136 -4.00 12.59 -6.44
CA ASN A 136 -2.75 12.36 -7.13
C ASN A 136 -1.84 11.43 -6.32
N VAL A 137 -0.96 10.71 -7.02
CA VAL A 137 0.04 9.83 -6.39
C VAL A 137 1.43 10.18 -6.88
N GLN A 138 2.36 10.36 -5.95
CA GLN A 138 3.78 10.46 -6.27
C GLN A 138 4.63 9.50 -5.43
N ALA A 139 5.63 8.87 -6.06
CA ALA A 139 6.62 8.02 -5.41
C ALA A 139 7.93 7.97 -6.19
N ALA A 140 9.08 7.84 -5.51
CA ALA A 140 10.35 7.63 -6.20
C ALA A 140 10.45 6.23 -6.83
N PHE A 141 9.85 5.23 -6.19
CA PHE A 141 9.77 3.86 -6.69
C PHE A 141 8.36 3.29 -6.52
N PHE A 142 7.88 2.61 -7.56
CA PHE A 142 6.63 1.89 -7.55
C PHE A 142 6.80 0.45 -8.05
N TYR A 143 6.31 -0.50 -7.27
CA TYR A 143 6.24 -1.91 -7.63
C TYR A 143 4.90 -2.49 -7.15
N PRO A 144 3.91 -2.69 -8.02
CA PRO A 144 2.60 -3.18 -7.62
C PRO A 144 2.62 -4.66 -7.27
N GLU A 145 3.65 -5.41 -7.68
CA GLU A 145 3.71 -6.86 -7.60
C GLU A 145 2.43 -7.52 -8.16
N GLU A 146 1.56 -8.06 -7.31
CA GLU A 146 0.23 -8.58 -7.66
C GLU A 146 -0.94 -7.78 -7.05
N HIS A 147 -0.67 -6.68 -6.34
CA HIS A 147 -1.69 -5.86 -5.70
C HIS A 147 -2.31 -4.86 -6.68
N PHE A 148 -3.63 -4.69 -6.64
CA PHE A 148 -4.31 -3.79 -7.58
C PHE A 148 -4.39 -2.35 -7.05
N PHE A 149 -4.18 -1.38 -7.93
CA PHE A 149 -4.24 0.06 -7.64
C PHE A 149 -5.25 0.73 -8.58
N GLU A 150 -6.29 1.34 -8.02
CA GLU A 150 -7.16 2.29 -8.69
C GLU A 150 -6.77 3.71 -8.27
N ILE A 151 -6.23 4.50 -9.21
CA ILE A 151 -5.77 5.88 -8.96
C ILE A 151 -6.53 6.82 -9.90
N GLN A 152 -7.27 7.77 -9.33
CA GLN A 152 -8.12 8.68 -10.11
C GLN A 152 -7.42 9.99 -10.51
N GLY A 153 -6.40 10.42 -9.75
CA GLY A 153 -5.62 11.61 -10.05
C GLY A 153 -4.41 11.35 -10.95
N GLU A 154 -3.53 12.34 -11.02
CA GLU A 154 -2.26 12.24 -11.74
C GLU A 154 -1.29 11.29 -11.03
N ILE A 155 -0.56 10.50 -11.82
CA ILE A 155 0.44 9.55 -11.32
C ILE A 155 1.83 10.02 -11.73
N ARG A 156 2.72 10.14 -10.73
CA ARG A 156 4.12 10.54 -10.92
C ARG A 156 5.04 9.58 -10.20
N PHE A 157 5.53 8.60 -10.93
CA PHE A 157 6.56 7.69 -10.46
C PHE A 157 7.88 7.98 -11.17
N ASP A 158 8.95 8.22 -10.41
CA ASP A 158 10.28 8.38 -11.01
C ASP A 158 10.73 7.06 -11.66
N ARG A 159 10.41 5.94 -11.00
CA ARG A 159 10.69 4.58 -11.44
C ARG A 159 9.51 3.68 -11.10
N ALA A 160 8.96 3.00 -12.10
CA ALA A 160 7.93 1.97 -11.92
C ALA A 160 8.42 0.64 -12.49
N TYR A 161 8.16 -0.48 -11.83
CA TYR A 161 8.56 -1.81 -12.28
C TYR A 161 7.46 -2.84 -12.00
N GLY A 162 7.44 -3.97 -12.69
CA GLY A 162 6.44 -5.04 -12.48
C GLY A 162 5.21 -4.99 -13.41
N ASN A 163 4.10 -5.53 -12.92
CA ASN A 163 2.90 -5.79 -13.72
C ASN A 163 2.08 -4.52 -14.01
N THR A 164 2.17 -4.02 -15.23
CA THR A 164 1.49 -2.77 -15.66
C THR A 164 -0.03 -2.77 -15.49
N TRP A 165 -0.69 -3.92 -15.67
CA TRP A 165 -2.15 -4.03 -15.59
C TRP A 165 -2.71 -3.90 -14.17
N ARG A 166 -1.83 -3.98 -13.16
CA ARG A 166 -2.19 -3.79 -11.76
C ARG A 166 -2.53 -2.33 -11.40
N VAL A 167 -2.31 -1.38 -12.31
CA VAL A 167 -2.72 0.02 -12.12
C VAL A 167 -3.75 0.40 -13.16
N ASN A 168 -4.96 0.80 -12.75
CA ASN A 168 -6.04 1.25 -13.62
C ASN A 168 -6.27 0.36 -14.86
N ASN A 169 -6.01 -0.95 -14.80
CA ASN A 169 -6.06 -1.84 -15.97
C ASN A 169 -5.26 -1.34 -17.21
N LYS A 170 -4.12 -0.68 -16.98
CA LYS A 170 -3.28 0.01 -18.00
C LYS A 170 -3.90 1.28 -18.60
N GLU A 171 -5.00 1.79 -18.10
CA GLU A 171 -5.59 3.08 -18.50
C GLU A 171 -4.87 4.25 -17.81
N ASN A 172 -3.54 4.27 -17.91
CA ASN A 172 -2.67 5.30 -17.33
C ASN A 172 -1.44 5.53 -18.22
N ASN A 173 -0.70 6.62 -17.96
CA ASN A 173 0.48 7.01 -18.75
C ASN A 173 1.81 6.60 -18.11
N ILE A 174 1.83 5.62 -17.19
CA ILE A 174 3.05 5.23 -16.50
C ILE A 174 3.91 4.38 -17.44
N GLN A 175 5.16 4.77 -17.61
CA GLN A 175 6.16 3.93 -18.25
C GLN A 175 6.82 3.04 -17.20
N PHE A 176 6.61 1.73 -17.31
CA PHE A 176 7.31 0.77 -16.48
C PHE A 176 8.69 0.47 -17.08
N MET A 177 9.67 0.34 -16.19
CA MET A 177 11.05 0.00 -16.50
C MET A 177 11.13 -1.43 -17.05
N SER A 178 12.03 -1.63 -18.01
CA SER A 178 12.41 -2.98 -18.41
C SER A 178 13.27 -3.64 -17.34
N ASN A 179 13.39 -4.96 -17.45
CA ASN A 179 14.27 -5.79 -16.66
C ASN A 179 15.73 -5.31 -16.67
N PHE A 180 16.23 -4.89 -17.83
CA PHE A 180 17.57 -4.34 -17.97
C PHE A 180 17.75 -3.02 -17.21
N GLU A 181 16.75 -2.14 -17.24
CA GLU A 181 16.80 -0.87 -16.50
C GLU A 181 16.72 -1.09 -15.00
N ALA A 182 15.90 -2.04 -14.53
CA ALA A 182 15.83 -2.42 -13.12
C ALA A 182 17.20 -2.92 -12.60
N TYR A 183 17.91 -3.75 -13.38
CA TYR A 183 19.24 -4.27 -13.04
C TYR A 183 20.31 -3.20 -12.84
N LYS A 184 20.21 -2.09 -13.56
CA LYS A 184 21.17 -0.99 -13.45
C LYS A 184 21.00 -0.21 -12.17
N VAL A 185 19.75 -0.11 -11.68
CA VAL A 185 19.42 0.81 -10.60
C VAL A 185 19.17 0.13 -9.26
N LEU A 186 18.68 -1.12 -9.22
CA LEU A 186 18.32 -1.80 -7.98
C LEU A 186 19.51 -2.55 -7.38
N GLN A 187 19.57 -2.63 -6.05
CA GLN A 187 20.57 -3.42 -5.33
C GLN A 187 20.55 -4.90 -5.77
N GLU A 188 21.73 -5.54 -5.84
CA GLU A 188 21.87 -6.88 -6.42
C GLU A 188 21.08 -7.95 -5.65
N ASP A 189 20.96 -7.82 -4.34
CA ASP A 189 20.18 -8.72 -3.47
C ASP A 189 18.65 -8.56 -3.62
N LEU A 190 18.20 -7.52 -4.32
CA LEU A 190 16.78 -7.33 -4.70
C LEU A 190 16.44 -7.98 -6.04
N LEU A 191 17.47 -8.25 -6.85
CA LEU A 191 17.31 -8.89 -8.15
C LEU A 191 17.18 -10.39 -7.92
N SER A 192 16.08 -10.98 -8.37
CA SER A 192 15.93 -12.44 -8.35
C SER A 192 16.93 -13.07 -9.34
N GLU A 193 17.56 -14.18 -8.94
CA GLU A 193 18.41 -14.93 -9.86
C GLU A 193 17.56 -15.49 -11.01
N CYS A 194 18.00 -15.23 -12.25
CA CYS A 194 17.37 -15.72 -13.45
C CYS A 194 17.43 -17.25 -13.48
N GLN A 195 16.30 -17.95 -13.32
CA GLN A 195 16.15 -19.27 -13.92
C GLN A 195 15.55 -19.03 -15.30
N PRO A 196 16.28 -19.23 -16.41
CA PRO A 196 15.70 -19.09 -17.73
C PRO A 196 14.59 -20.13 -17.89
N VAL A 197 13.34 -19.69 -17.93
CA VAL A 197 12.22 -20.52 -18.36
C VAL A 197 12.25 -20.52 -19.89
N GLU A 198 12.52 -21.67 -20.52
CA GLU A 198 12.30 -21.82 -21.96
C GLU A 198 10.80 -21.67 -22.26
N ILE A 199 10.37 -20.46 -22.60
CA ILE A 199 9.01 -20.23 -23.11
C ILE A 199 9.01 -20.61 -24.59
N ILE A 200 8.58 -21.83 -24.91
CA ILE A 200 8.15 -22.19 -26.27
C ILE A 200 6.67 -21.80 -26.37
N ASN A 201 6.36 -20.67 -27.00
CA ASN A 201 5.04 -20.41 -27.58
C ASN A 201 5.16 -19.39 -28.73
N GLU A 202 4.33 -19.59 -29.75
CA GLU A 202 4.43 -19.09 -31.15
C GLU A 202 4.29 -17.57 -31.39
N LEU A 203 4.64 -16.71 -30.43
CA LEU A 203 4.58 -15.26 -30.61
C LEU A 203 5.92 -14.63 -30.24
N SER A 204 6.62 -14.16 -31.27
CA SER A 204 7.96 -13.61 -31.23
C SER A 204 8.04 -12.25 -30.53
N GLU A 205 8.20 -12.23 -29.21
CA GLU A 205 8.95 -11.18 -28.50
C GLU A 205 9.89 -11.84 -27.50
N LYS A 206 11.18 -11.60 -27.67
CA LYS A 206 12.26 -12.25 -26.94
C LYS A 206 12.63 -11.39 -25.74
N ASP A 207 11.72 -11.30 -24.79
CA ASP A 207 11.98 -10.56 -23.55
C ASP A 207 12.59 -11.49 -22.50
N ILE A 208 13.77 -11.12 -22.01
CA ILE A 208 14.37 -11.72 -20.81
C ILE A 208 13.51 -11.26 -19.63
N PHE A 209 12.66 -12.15 -19.09
CA PHE A 209 11.76 -11.89 -17.97
C PHE A 209 12.49 -12.07 -16.62
N PHE A 210 12.42 -11.07 -15.73
CA PHE A 210 12.48 -11.31 -14.28
C PHE A 210 11.05 -11.38 -13.79
N GLU A 211 10.69 -12.50 -13.17
CA GLU A 211 9.30 -12.69 -12.72
C GLU A 211 8.99 -11.81 -11.50
N ARG A 212 9.95 -11.60 -10.57
CA ARG A 212 9.70 -10.89 -9.28
C ARG A 212 10.94 -10.21 -8.69
N ILE A 213 10.75 -9.13 -7.93
CA ILE A 213 11.75 -8.60 -6.99
C ILE A 213 11.82 -9.55 -5.78
N ASN A 214 12.99 -9.70 -5.14
CA ASN A 214 13.08 -10.37 -3.85
C ASN A 214 12.40 -9.50 -2.76
N THR A 215 11.09 -9.69 -2.58
CA THR A 215 10.25 -8.91 -1.66
C THR A 215 10.72 -9.01 -0.22
N GLN A 216 11.22 -10.18 0.22
CA GLN A 216 11.77 -10.33 1.57
C GLN A 216 12.97 -9.41 1.83
N ASN A 217 13.89 -9.29 0.89
CA ASN A 217 15.03 -8.37 1.01
C ASN A 217 14.59 -6.92 0.83
N LEU A 218 13.63 -6.66 -0.05
CA LEU A 218 13.04 -5.34 -0.24
C LEU A 218 12.44 -4.83 1.08
N TYR A 219 11.57 -5.60 1.72
CA TYR A 219 10.88 -5.19 2.95
C TYR A 219 11.87 -4.96 4.08
N LYS A 220 12.89 -5.84 4.22
CA LYS A 220 13.97 -5.64 5.19
C LYS A 220 14.70 -4.31 4.98
N ARG A 221 15.02 -3.96 3.73
CA ARG A 221 15.69 -2.69 3.41
C ARG A 221 14.81 -1.48 3.72
N LEU A 222 13.54 -1.51 3.31
CA LEU A 222 12.59 -0.42 3.57
C LEU A 222 12.41 -0.20 5.09
N ARG A 223 12.20 -1.27 5.86
CA ARG A 223 12.10 -1.19 7.34
C ARG A 223 13.39 -0.68 7.98
N ALA A 224 14.56 -1.00 7.42
CA ALA A 224 15.87 -0.56 7.90
C ALA A 224 16.31 0.82 7.35
N LYS A 225 15.44 1.52 6.59
CA LYS A 225 15.76 2.78 5.89
C LYS A 225 17.02 2.69 5.03
N GLN A 226 17.24 1.54 4.42
CA GLN A 226 18.34 1.28 3.49
C GLN A 226 17.89 1.57 2.07
N SER A 227 18.80 2.14 1.26
CA SER A 227 18.52 2.39 -0.15
C SER A 227 18.19 1.07 -0.89
N ILE A 228 17.15 1.14 -1.71
CA ILE A 228 16.82 0.10 -2.71
C ILE A 228 17.61 0.29 -4.01
N PHE A 229 18.24 1.45 -4.18
CA PHE A 229 19.01 1.80 -5.37
C PHE A 229 20.52 1.64 -5.15
N LYS A 230 21.24 1.30 -6.22
CA LYS A 230 22.71 1.39 -6.28
C LYS A 230 23.12 2.87 -6.14
N ASN A 231 24.18 3.12 -5.37
CA ASN A 231 24.78 4.45 -5.23
C ASN A 231 25.48 4.89 -6.52
#